data_AF-A0AAD3N763-F1
#
_entry.id   AF-A0AAD3N763-F1
#
_cell.length_a   1.000
_cell.length_b   1.000
_cell.length_c   1.000
_cell.angle_alpha   90.00
_cell.angle_beta   90.00
_cell.angle_gamma   90.00
#
_symmetry.space_group_name_H-M   'P 1'
#
loop_
_entity.id
_entity.type
_entity.pdbx_description
1 polymer ?
#
loop_
_entity_poly.entity_id
_entity_poly.type
_entity_poly.pdbx_seq_one_letter_code
_entity_poly.pdbx_strand_id
1 'polypeptide(L)'
;MKFINDQYEAYLQEEININRKKRIPRLQSSCCATLSPAGHSETCTVTRRKLKAWILRPLDVEFMRRLSKVVNIVPVIAKADTLTLEERDFFKKKIREELRANGIDVYPQKEFDEDAEDRMINEKIREMIPFAVVGSDQEYQVNGRRLLGRKTKWGTIEVENIAHCEFAYLRDLLIRTHMQNIKDITSSIHYEMYRVRRLNENNTVVAHANGIPEHHLAAHEM
;
A
#
# COMPACT_ATOMS: atom_id res chain seq x y z
N MET A 1 9.14 0.23 -9.42
CA MET A 1 9.57 -1.17 -9.22
C MET A 1 11.07 -1.30 -8.99
N LYS A 2 11.95 -0.69 -9.81
CA LYS A 2 13.42 -0.80 -9.66
C LYS A 2 13.94 -0.62 -8.23
N PHE A 3 13.56 0.47 -7.55
CA PHE A 3 13.98 0.73 -6.17
C PHE A 3 13.70 -0.43 -5.19
N ILE A 4 12.48 -1.00 -5.25
CA ILE A 4 12.08 -2.10 -4.35
C ILE A 4 12.93 -3.34 -4.62
N ASN A 5 13.12 -3.69 -5.90
CA ASN A 5 13.95 -4.81 -6.30
C ASN A 5 15.41 -4.60 -5.90
N ASP A 6 15.95 -3.38 -6.04
CA ASP A 6 17.32 -3.05 -5.63
C ASP A 6 17.51 -3.22 -4.10
N GLN A 7 16.48 -2.92 -3.30
CA GLN A 7 16.50 -3.19 -1.85
C GLN A 7 16.47 -4.69 -1.55
N TYR A 8 15.61 -5.45 -2.23
CA TYR A 8 15.58 -6.91 -2.09
C TYR A 8 16.90 -7.54 -2.52
N GLU A 9 17.50 -7.05 -3.61
CA GLU A 9 18.80 -7.51 -4.10
C GLU A 9 19.90 -7.24 -3.10
N ALA A 10 20.00 -6.01 -2.58
CA ALA A 10 21.01 -5.66 -1.59
C ALA A 10 20.92 -6.56 -0.34
N TYR A 11 19.70 -6.87 0.10
CA TYR A 11 19.48 -7.77 1.23
C TYR A 11 19.84 -9.23 0.90
N LEU A 12 19.46 -9.72 -0.28
CA LEU A 12 19.82 -11.07 -0.74
C LEU A 12 21.34 -11.25 -0.84
N GLN A 13 22.06 -10.26 -1.35
CA GLN A 13 23.52 -10.28 -1.42
C GLN A 13 24.17 -10.32 -0.03
N GLU A 14 23.61 -9.63 0.96
CA GLU A 14 24.07 -9.73 2.36
C GLU A 14 23.73 -11.09 2.99
N GLU A 15 22.62 -11.73 2.61
CA GLU A 15 22.22 -13.06 3.10
C GLU A 15 23.11 -14.18 2.55
N ILE A 16 23.48 -14.12 1.27
CA ILE A 16 24.32 -15.13 0.58
C ILE A 16 25.79 -15.04 1.01
N ASN A 17 26.23 -13.87 1.51
CA ASN A 17 27.64 -13.65 1.84
C ASN A 17 28.12 -14.53 3.01
N ILE A 18 29.25 -15.21 2.82
CA ILE A 18 29.87 -16.11 3.83
C ILE A 18 30.20 -15.34 5.12
N ASN A 19 30.74 -14.12 4.98
CA ASN A 19 31.06 -13.24 6.11
C ASN A 19 29.90 -12.29 6.41
N ARG A 20 28.71 -12.84 6.69
CA ARG A 20 27.51 -12.06 6.97
C ARG A 20 27.67 -11.15 8.18
N LYS A 21 27.14 -9.92 8.08
CA LYS A 21 27.02 -9.02 9.23
C LYS A 21 26.09 -9.66 10.27
N LYS A 22 26.42 -9.54 11.57
CA LYS A 22 25.55 -10.04 12.67
C LYS A 22 24.16 -9.39 12.67
N ARG A 23 24.03 -8.18 12.11
CA ARG A 23 22.76 -7.47 11.98
C ARG A 23 22.66 -6.92 10.55
N ILE A 24 21.82 -7.56 9.75
CA ILE A 24 21.44 -7.09 8.41
C ILE A 24 20.37 -5.99 8.61
N PRO A 25 20.48 -4.82 7.95
CA PRO A 25 19.42 -3.81 7.98
C PRO A 25 18.09 -4.43 7.52
N ARG A 26 17.04 -4.32 8.35
CA ARG A 26 15.73 -4.93 8.03
C ARG A 26 15.11 -4.24 6.84
N LEU A 27 14.51 -5.02 5.94
CA LEU A 27 13.58 -4.47 4.96
C LEU A 27 12.37 -3.87 5.67
N GLN A 28 12.17 -2.57 5.47
CA GLN A 28 10.99 -1.84 5.93
C GLN A 28 10.22 -1.27 4.74
N SER A 29 10.12 -2.02 3.64
CA SER A 29 9.33 -1.58 2.51
C SER A 29 7.85 -1.86 2.77
N SER A 30 7.14 -0.86 3.26
CA SER A 30 5.68 -0.75 3.11
C SER A 30 5.40 0.46 2.23
N CYS A 31 4.44 0.35 1.30
CA CYS A 31 4.10 1.43 0.40
C CYS A 31 2.72 2.01 0.71
N CYS A 32 2.66 3.30 1.04
CA CYS A 32 1.41 4.03 1.09
C CYS A 32 1.06 4.54 -0.32
N ALA A 33 0.06 3.93 -0.96
CA ALA A 33 -0.41 4.39 -2.26
C ALA A 33 -1.36 5.57 -2.08
N THR A 34 -0.94 6.75 -2.53
CA THR A 34 -1.74 7.96 -2.41
C THR A 34 -2.68 8.11 -3.60
N LEU A 35 -3.98 8.08 -3.33
CA LEU A 35 -5.05 8.33 -4.27
C LEU A 35 -5.44 9.81 -4.18
N SER A 36 -5.33 10.52 -5.30
CA SER A 36 -5.64 11.94 -5.36
C SER A 36 -7.13 12.16 -5.58
N PRO A 37 -7.83 12.94 -4.74
CA PRO A 37 -9.23 13.29 -4.98
C PRO A 37 -9.38 14.24 -6.19
N ALA A 38 -8.31 14.95 -6.58
CA ALA A 38 -8.35 15.97 -7.63
C ALA A 38 -8.37 15.41 -9.07
N GLY A 39 -8.11 14.10 -9.27
CA GLY A 39 -8.09 13.48 -10.59
C GLY A 39 -9.46 13.24 -11.24
N HIS A 40 -10.56 13.58 -10.56
CA HIS A 40 -11.93 13.16 -10.90
C HIS A 40 -12.75 14.22 -11.67
N SER A 41 -12.08 15.20 -12.28
CA SER A 41 -12.71 16.20 -13.15
C SER A 41 -12.38 15.99 -14.62
N GLU A 42 -12.37 14.76 -15.11
CA GLU A 42 -12.45 14.58 -16.57
C GLU A 42 -13.88 14.92 -17.01
N THR A 43 -13.99 16.09 -17.62
CA THR A 43 -15.23 16.60 -18.19
C THR A 43 -15.54 15.76 -19.43
N CYS A 44 -16.51 14.86 -19.34
CA CYS A 44 -17.07 14.23 -20.54
C CYS A 44 -17.74 15.31 -21.38
N THR A 45 -17.08 15.79 -22.44
CA THR A 45 -17.57 16.84 -23.35
C THR A 45 -18.73 16.39 -24.24
N VAL A 46 -19.15 15.13 -24.16
CA VAL A 46 -20.18 14.55 -25.05
C VAL A 46 -21.60 14.68 -24.47
N THR A 47 -21.77 14.91 -23.16
CA THR A 47 -23.10 15.15 -22.57
C THR A 47 -23.03 16.28 -21.54
N ARG A 48 -23.93 17.26 -21.63
CA ARG A 48 -24.07 18.41 -20.69
C ARG A 48 -24.52 17.99 -19.26
N ARG A 49 -24.15 16.80 -18.79
CA ARG A 49 -24.31 16.38 -17.40
C ARG A 49 -22.91 16.26 -16.79
N LYS A 50 -22.60 17.15 -15.84
CA LYS A 50 -21.46 17.02 -14.92
C LYS A 50 -21.67 15.77 -14.06
N LEU A 51 -21.39 14.58 -14.59
CA LEU A 51 -21.16 13.42 -13.75
C LEU A 51 -19.72 13.51 -13.28
N LYS A 52 -19.51 13.87 -12.00
CA LYS A 52 -18.26 13.57 -11.30
C LYS A 52 -18.09 12.05 -11.35
N ALA A 53 -17.26 11.56 -12.27
CA ALA A 53 -16.92 10.15 -12.32
C ALA A 53 -15.87 9.88 -11.25
N TRP A 54 -16.31 9.33 -10.13
CA TRP A 54 -15.44 8.88 -9.04
C TRP A 54 -14.83 7.52 -9.42
N ILE A 55 -13.81 7.56 -10.28
CA ILE A 55 -13.12 6.41 -10.88
C ILE A 55 -11.62 6.54 -10.63
N LEU A 56 -10.99 5.49 -10.13
CA LEU A 56 -9.53 5.39 -10.06
C LEU A 56 -8.93 5.56 -11.45
N ARG A 57 -7.90 6.41 -11.55
CA ARG A 57 -7.22 6.61 -12.83
C ARG A 57 -6.66 5.26 -13.31
N PRO A 58 -6.74 4.93 -14.60
CA PRO A 58 -6.19 3.67 -15.14
C PRO A 58 -4.71 3.47 -14.77
N LEU A 59 -3.95 4.58 -14.69
CA LEU A 59 -2.56 4.57 -14.24
C LEU A 59 -2.43 4.10 -12.77
N ASP A 60 -3.30 4.56 -11.88
CA ASP A 60 -3.29 4.16 -10.47
C ASP A 60 -3.64 2.68 -10.33
N VAL A 61 -4.61 2.19 -11.11
CA VAL A 61 -5.00 0.78 -11.15
C VAL A 61 -3.83 -0.11 -11.60
N GLU A 62 -3.20 0.21 -12.72
CA GLU A 62 -2.07 -0.57 -13.25
C GLU A 62 -0.85 -0.49 -12.31
N PHE A 63 -0.61 0.68 -11.72
CA PHE A 63 0.47 0.85 -10.75
C PHE A 63 0.24 0.00 -9.50
N MET A 64 -0.95 0.07 -8.89
CA MET A 64 -1.28 -0.72 -7.70
C MET A 64 -1.29 -2.23 -8.00
N ARG A 65 -1.79 -2.65 -9.17
CA ARG A 65 -1.77 -4.07 -9.58
C ARG A 65 -0.35 -4.64 -9.69
N ARG A 66 0.61 -3.86 -10.20
CA ARG A 66 2.01 -4.30 -10.26
C ARG A 66 2.67 -4.30 -8.88
N LEU A 67 2.31 -3.31 -8.07
CA LEU A 67 2.93 -3.06 -6.78
C LEU A 67 2.44 -4.06 -5.71
N SER A 68 1.18 -4.50 -5.75
CA SER A 68 0.60 -5.42 -4.75
C SER A 68 1.33 -6.77 -4.69
N LYS A 69 1.94 -7.17 -5.80
CA LYS A 69 2.72 -8.43 -5.90
C LYS A 69 4.06 -8.38 -5.18
N VAL A 70 4.61 -7.19 -4.96
CA VAL A 70 5.98 -7.04 -4.43
C VAL A 70 6.04 -6.29 -3.11
N VAL A 71 4.98 -5.62 -2.68
CA VAL A 71 4.99 -4.86 -1.43
C VAL A 71 3.58 -4.70 -0.88
N ASN A 72 3.50 -4.55 0.44
CA ASN A 72 2.27 -4.19 1.13
C ASN A 72 1.80 -2.80 0.71
N ILE A 73 0.54 -2.69 0.26
CA ILE A 73 -0.08 -1.43 -0.16
C ILE A 73 -1.15 -1.03 0.85
N VAL A 74 -1.03 0.19 1.39
CA VAL A 74 -2.12 0.85 2.15
C VAL A 74 -2.63 2.03 1.32
N PRO A 75 -3.84 1.95 0.73
CA PRO A 75 -4.37 3.04 -0.07
C PRO A 75 -4.94 4.15 0.81
N VAL A 76 -4.63 5.39 0.46
CA VAL A 76 -5.06 6.58 1.20
C VAL A 76 -5.66 7.60 0.23
N ILE A 77 -6.75 8.26 0.61
CA ILE A 77 -7.29 9.43 -0.08
C ILE A 77 -6.57 10.65 0.49
N ALA A 78 -5.69 11.26 -0.31
CA ALA A 78 -5.00 12.50 0.10
C ALA A 78 -5.95 13.69 0.11
N LYS A 79 -5.59 14.76 0.83
CA LYS A 79 -6.34 16.03 0.86
C LYS A 79 -7.84 15.81 1.07
N ALA A 80 -8.20 14.93 2.00
CA ALA A 80 -9.60 14.59 2.24
C ALA A 80 -10.45 15.81 2.66
N ASP A 81 -9.82 16.90 3.11
CA ASP A 81 -10.44 18.20 3.38
C ASP A 81 -11.11 18.85 2.13
N THR A 82 -10.79 18.37 0.92
CA THR A 82 -11.46 18.84 -0.31
C THR A 82 -12.80 18.16 -0.59
N LEU A 83 -13.14 17.13 0.18
CA LEU A 83 -14.36 16.32 0.01
C LEU A 83 -15.33 16.56 1.16
N THR A 84 -16.63 16.57 0.87
CA THR A 84 -17.63 16.48 1.94
C THR A 84 -17.64 15.07 2.53
N LEU A 85 -18.26 14.89 3.72
CA LEU A 85 -18.38 13.56 4.34
C LEU A 85 -19.13 12.57 3.44
N GLU A 86 -20.20 13.01 2.78
CA GLU A 86 -20.98 12.19 1.85
C GLU A 86 -20.17 11.81 0.60
N GLU A 87 -19.43 12.77 0.02
CA GLU A 87 -18.57 12.52 -1.14
C GLU A 87 -17.43 11.56 -0.79
N ARG A 88 -16.83 11.72 0.40
CA ARG A 88 -15.78 10.83 0.91
C ARG A 88 -16.29 9.40 1.04
N ASP A 89 -17.47 9.19 1.63
CA ASP A 89 -18.01 7.86 1.87
C ASP A 89 -18.41 7.18 0.55
N PHE A 90 -18.99 7.94 -0.39
CA PHE A 90 -19.23 7.47 -1.75
C PHE A 90 -17.93 7.08 -2.45
N PHE A 91 -16.91 7.92 -2.36
CA PHE A 91 -15.63 7.68 -3.03
C PHE A 91 -14.90 6.47 -2.47
N LYS A 92 -14.90 6.28 -1.14
CA LYS A 92 -14.38 5.07 -0.49
C LYS A 92 -15.04 3.80 -1.00
N LYS A 93 -16.37 3.81 -1.11
CA LYS A 93 -17.12 2.67 -1.63
C LYS A 93 -16.71 2.35 -3.07
N LYS A 94 -16.57 3.38 -3.91
CA LYS A 94 -16.13 3.22 -5.30
C LYS A 94 -14.72 2.66 -5.43
N ILE A 95 -13.76 3.21 -4.67
CA ILE A 95 -12.40 2.66 -4.65
C ILE A 95 -12.40 1.19 -4.22
N ARG A 96 -13.18 0.82 -3.20
CA ARG A 96 -13.29 -0.58 -2.76
C ARG A 96 -13.87 -1.51 -3.83
N GLU A 97 -14.89 -1.04 -4.57
CA GLU A 97 -15.45 -1.79 -5.70
C GLU A 97 -14.40 -2.00 -6.80
N GLU A 98 -13.64 -0.96 -7.15
CA GLU A 98 -12.63 -1.03 -8.21
C GLU A 98 -11.40 -1.86 -7.84
N LEU A 99 -10.94 -1.79 -6.59
CA LEU A 99 -9.84 -2.64 -6.10
C LEU A 99 -10.23 -4.13 -6.21
N ARG A 100 -11.46 -4.49 -5.83
CA ARG A 100 -11.98 -5.86 -5.96
C ARG A 100 -12.13 -6.28 -7.42
N ALA A 101 -12.72 -5.43 -8.26
CA ALA A 101 -12.93 -5.73 -9.68
C ALA A 101 -11.60 -5.95 -10.43
N ASN A 102 -10.52 -5.30 -9.99
CA ASN A 102 -9.21 -5.40 -10.61
C ASN A 102 -8.29 -6.47 -9.98
N GLY A 103 -8.75 -7.17 -8.94
CA GLY A 103 -7.95 -8.15 -8.20
C GLY A 103 -6.71 -7.53 -7.54
N ILE A 104 -6.86 -6.34 -6.94
CA ILE A 104 -5.77 -5.63 -6.27
C ILE A 104 -5.89 -5.88 -4.78
N ASP A 105 -4.99 -6.71 -4.25
CA ASP A 105 -4.90 -6.98 -2.82
C ASP A 105 -4.17 -5.85 -2.10
N VAL A 106 -4.82 -5.35 -1.06
CA VAL A 106 -4.32 -4.27 -0.20
C VAL A 106 -4.16 -4.79 1.22
N TYR A 107 -3.23 -4.20 1.95
CA TYR A 107 -2.98 -4.55 3.34
C TYR A 107 -4.13 -4.09 4.24
N PRO A 108 -4.61 -4.91 5.20
CA PRO A 108 -4.23 -6.30 5.48
C PRO A 108 -4.96 -7.30 4.55
N GLN A 109 -4.23 -8.19 3.89
CA GLN A 109 -4.78 -9.21 2.99
C GLN A 109 -5.49 -10.33 3.78
N LYS A 110 -6.63 -10.82 3.27
CA LYS A 110 -7.45 -11.86 3.95
C LYS A 110 -6.73 -13.20 4.13
N GLU A 111 -5.81 -13.50 3.22
CA GLU A 111 -5.04 -14.75 3.21
C GLU A 111 -3.99 -14.82 4.31
N PHE A 112 -3.65 -13.68 4.92
CA PHE A 112 -2.63 -13.58 5.98
C PHE A 112 -3.23 -13.38 7.38
N ASP A 113 -4.54 -13.58 7.54
CA ASP A 113 -5.17 -13.61 8.87
C ASP A 113 -4.79 -14.91 9.60
N GLU A 114 -4.04 -14.81 10.71
CA GLU A 114 -3.51 -15.97 11.44
C GLU A 114 -4.61 -16.73 12.20
N ASP A 115 -5.50 -16.00 12.87
CA ASP A 115 -6.60 -16.55 13.65
C ASP A 115 -7.91 -15.72 13.53
N ALA A 116 -8.94 -16.13 14.29
CA ALA A 116 -10.24 -15.49 14.25
C ALA A 116 -10.24 -14.08 14.89
N GLU A 117 -9.38 -13.83 15.88
CA GLU A 117 -9.27 -12.53 16.53
C GLU A 117 -8.59 -11.53 15.59
N ASP A 118 -7.48 -11.94 14.97
CA ASP A 118 -6.77 -11.18 13.95
C ASP A 118 -7.69 -10.85 12.77
N ARG A 119 -8.49 -11.83 12.30
CA ARG A 119 -9.48 -11.60 11.26
C ARG A 119 -10.48 -10.52 11.64
N MET A 120 -10.96 -10.51 12.88
CA MET A 120 -11.92 -9.49 13.35
C MET A 120 -11.28 -8.10 13.45
N ILE A 121 -10.02 -8.01 13.85
CA ILE A 121 -9.27 -6.74 13.90
C ILE A 121 -9.02 -6.22 12.49
N ASN A 122 -8.54 -7.10 11.59
CA ASN A 122 -8.23 -6.76 10.21
C ASN A 122 -9.47 -6.38 9.40
N GLU A 123 -10.62 -7.00 9.63
CA GLU A 123 -11.85 -6.62 8.93
C GLU A 123 -12.28 -5.18 9.25
N LYS A 124 -12.14 -4.72 10.51
CA LYS A 124 -12.39 -3.32 10.88
C LYS A 124 -11.47 -2.36 10.12
N ILE A 125 -10.21 -2.75 9.90
CA ILE A 125 -9.26 -1.95 9.13
C ILE A 125 -9.65 -1.94 7.65
N ARG A 126 -10.01 -3.09 7.07
CA ARG A 126 -10.47 -3.21 5.67
C ARG A 126 -11.71 -2.37 5.38
N GLU A 127 -12.61 -2.21 6.36
CA GLU A 127 -13.79 -1.35 6.24
C GLU A 127 -13.43 0.14 6.17
N MET A 128 -12.40 0.56 6.92
CA MET A 128 -11.93 1.95 6.92
C MET A 128 -11.16 2.31 5.65
N ILE A 129 -10.52 1.33 5.02
CA ILE A 129 -9.71 1.51 3.81
C ILE A 129 -10.60 1.92 2.61
N PRO A 130 -10.17 2.88 1.78
CA PRO A 130 -8.95 3.71 1.92
C PRO A 130 -9.08 4.81 2.99
N PHE A 131 -7.99 5.12 3.70
CA PHE A 131 -7.98 6.15 4.74
C PHE A 131 -8.04 7.56 4.13
N ALA A 132 -9.00 8.37 4.56
CA ALA A 132 -9.18 9.75 4.15
C ALA A 132 -8.36 10.67 5.05
N VAL A 133 -7.19 11.09 4.55
CA VAL A 133 -6.17 11.77 5.35
C VAL A 133 -5.97 13.22 4.91
N VAL A 134 -5.65 14.05 5.89
CA VAL A 134 -5.19 15.43 5.69
C VAL A 134 -3.77 15.51 6.24
N GLY A 135 -2.83 15.95 5.42
CA GLY A 135 -1.45 16.18 5.85
C GLY A 135 -1.24 17.65 6.23
N SER A 136 -0.41 17.89 7.25
CA SER A 136 0.11 19.21 7.56
C SER A 136 1.53 19.12 8.14
N ASP A 137 2.34 20.13 7.83
CA ASP A 137 3.66 20.40 8.41
C ASP A 137 3.63 21.57 9.41
N GLN A 138 2.47 22.21 9.59
CA GLN A 138 2.30 23.36 10.48
C GLN A 138 1.75 22.96 11.84
N GLU A 139 2.40 23.42 12.90
CA GLU A 139 1.93 23.33 14.27
C GLU A 139 1.19 24.61 14.69
N TYR A 140 0.05 24.43 15.35
CA TYR A 140 -0.72 25.50 15.96
C TYR A 140 -0.89 25.24 17.45
N GLN A 141 -0.90 26.30 18.25
CA GLN A 141 -1.19 26.19 19.67
C GLN A 141 -2.67 26.52 19.91
N VAL A 142 -3.46 25.53 20.32
CA VAL A 142 -4.88 25.68 20.66
C VAL A 142 -5.08 25.13 22.06
N ASN A 143 -5.69 25.92 22.95
CA ASN A 143 -5.92 25.54 24.35
C ASN A 143 -4.64 25.07 25.08
N GLY A 144 -3.50 25.70 24.79
CA GLY A 144 -2.20 25.37 25.38
C GLY A 144 -1.52 24.11 24.83
N ARG A 145 -2.18 23.33 23.97
CA ARG A 145 -1.62 22.16 23.31
C ARG A 145 -1.13 22.51 21.91
N ARG A 146 0.06 22.00 21.55
CA ARG A 146 0.55 22.04 20.17
C ARG A 146 -0.14 20.93 19.38
N LEU A 147 -0.75 21.29 18.26
CA LEU A 147 -1.43 20.36 17.37
C LEU A 147 -0.98 20.60 15.94
N LEU A 148 -0.86 19.52 15.17
CA LEU A 148 -0.68 19.60 13.73
C LEU A 148 -2.02 19.89 13.08
N GLY A 149 -2.05 20.92 12.24
CA GLY A 149 -3.31 21.33 11.62
C GLY A 149 -3.10 22.09 10.32
N ARG A 150 -4.17 22.21 9.53
CA ARG A 150 -4.19 22.99 8.29
C ARG A 150 -5.14 24.16 8.45
N LYS A 151 -4.64 25.39 8.34
CA LYS A 151 -5.47 26.59 8.45
C LYS A 151 -6.17 26.88 7.13
N THR A 152 -7.49 26.99 7.15
CA THR A 152 -8.33 27.37 6.02
C THR A 152 -9.02 28.70 6.31
N LYS A 153 -9.78 29.22 5.33
CA LYS A 153 -10.61 30.42 5.53
C LYS A 153 -11.78 30.18 6.50
N TRP A 154 -12.19 28.93 6.68
CA TRP A 154 -13.37 28.55 7.48
C TRP A 154 -13.01 28.01 8.87
N GLY A 155 -11.73 27.77 9.13
CA GLY A 155 -11.27 27.23 10.42
C GLY A 155 -9.96 26.47 10.30
N THR A 156 -9.53 25.87 11.41
CA THR A 156 -8.33 25.04 11.49
C THR A 156 -8.73 23.57 11.49
N ILE A 157 -8.22 22.81 10.53
CA ILE A 157 -8.42 21.37 10.44
C ILE A 157 -7.30 20.71 11.24
N GLU A 158 -7.63 20.21 12.42
CA GLU A 158 -6.72 19.41 13.25
C GLU A 158 -6.49 18.03 12.61
N VAL A 159 -5.23 17.68 12.31
CA VAL A 159 -4.87 16.45 11.59
C VAL A 159 -5.05 15.21 12.48
N GLU A 160 -4.78 15.31 13.78
CA GLU A 160 -4.91 14.17 14.70
C GLU A 160 -6.33 13.95 15.23
N ASN A 161 -7.27 14.84 14.89
CA ASN A 161 -8.64 14.77 15.35
C ASN A 161 -9.47 13.85 14.45
N ILE A 162 -10.00 12.77 15.02
CA ILE A 162 -10.81 11.76 14.31
C ILE A 162 -12.12 12.34 13.72
N ALA A 163 -12.60 13.46 14.25
CA ALA A 163 -13.76 14.15 13.70
C ALA A 163 -13.44 14.88 12.38
N HIS A 164 -12.17 15.20 12.13
CA HIS A 164 -11.73 15.93 10.95
C HIS A 164 -11.16 15.02 9.86
N CYS A 165 -10.33 14.05 10.22
CA CYS A 165 -9.77 13.11 9.27
C CYS A 165 -9.31 11.80 9.93
N GLU A 166 -8.97 10.82 9.10
CA GLU A 166 -8.63 9.45 9.55
C GLU A 166 -7.13 9.24 9.69
N PHE A 167 -6.34 10.32 9.74
CA PHE A 167 -4.89 10.23 9.88
C PHE A 167 -4.48 9.51 11.17
N ALA A 168 -5.20 9.70 12.27
CA ALA A 168 -4.94 8.99 13.53
C ALA A 168 -5.01 7.46 13.35
N TYR A 169 -5.98 6.96 12.57
CA TYR A 169 -6.10 5.53 12.28
C TYR A 169 -4.96 5.03 11.40
N LEU A 170 -4.58 5.78 10.36
CA LEU A 170 -3.45 5.43 9.50
C LEU A 170 -2.14 5.38 10.30
N ARG A 171 -1.89 6.39 11.14
CA ARG A 171 -0.72 6.45 12.01
C ARG A 171 -0.68 5.22 12.92
N ASP A 172 -1.76 4.97 13.65
CA ASP A 172 -1.82 3.90 14.63
C ASP A 172 -1.67 2.52 13.96
N LEU A 173 -2.22 2.31 12.76
CA LEU A 173 -1.96 1.14 11.93
C LEU A 173 -0.47 0.96 11.64
N LEU A 174 0.18 1.99 11.07
CA LEU A 174 1.54 1.89 10.55
C LEU A 174 2.62 1.81 11.64
N ILE A 175 2.45 2.51 12.76
CA ILE A 175 3.53 2.66 13.77
C ILE A 175 3.25 1.94 15.09
N ARG A 176 1.98 1.69 15.44
CA ARG A 176 1.62 1.14 16.76
C ARG A 176 1.22 -0.32 16.71
N THR A 177 0.26 -0.66 15.86
CA THR A 177 -0.39 -1.97 15.92
C THR A 177 0.16 -2.96 14.89
N HIS A 178 0.29 -2.56 13.62
CA HIS A 178 0.55 -3.50 12.52
C HIS A 178 1.98 -3.44 11.98
N MET A 179 2.86 -2.61 12.56
CA MET A 179 4.23 -2.45 12.09
C MET A 179 5.00 -3.78 12.01
N GLN A 180 4.79 -4.68 12.98
CA GLN A 180 5.50 -5.96 13.01
C GLN A 180 4.93 -6.92 11.97
N ASN A 181 3.61 -7.10 11.92
CA ASN A 181 2.92 -7.90 10.90
C ASN A 181 3.30 -7.46 9.46
N ILE A 182 3.33 -6.15 9.18
CA ILE A 182 3.78 -5.62 7.88
C ILE A 182 5.21 -6.06 7.55
N LYS A 183 6.12 -6.04 8.53
CA LYS A 183 7.50 -6.52 8.33
C LYS A 183 7.53 -8.01 8.06
N ASP A 184 6.73 -8.79 8.78
CA ASP A 184 6.70 -10.24 8.68
C ASP A 184 6.15 -10.68 7.31
N ILE A 185 5.09 -10.04 6.79
CA ILE A 185 4.64 -10.27 5.41
C ILE A 185 5.70 -9.84 4.40
N THR A 186 6.36 -8.70 4.64
CA THR A 186 7.41 -8.22 3.73
C THR A 186 8.57 -9.21 3.62
N SER A 187 9.01 -9.80 4.74
CA SER A 187 10.09 -10.80 4.73
C SER A 187 9.61 -12.15 4.21
N SER A 188 8.52 -12.68 4.78
CA SER A 188 8.12 -14.07 4.60
C SER A 188 7.37 -14.31 3.30
N ILE A 189 6.75 -13.27 2.72
CA ILE A 189 6.00 -13.35 1.46
C ILE A 189 6.76 -12.62 0.36
N HIS A 190 6.85 -11.29 0.43
CA HIS A 190 7.32 -10.50 -0.71
C HIS A 190 8.81 -10.72 -1.01
N TYR A 191 9.66 -10.72 0.03
CA TYR A 191 11.09 -11.00 -0.13
C TYR A 191 11.34 -12.46 -0.51
N GLU A 192 10.68 -13.44 0.14
CA GLU A 192 10.86 -14.84 -0.24
C GLU A 192 10.43 -15.13 -1.69
N MET A 193 9.34 -14.53 -2.17
CA MET A 193 8.96 -14.62 -3.58
C MET A 193 10.04 -14.06 -4.51
N TYR A 194 10.65 -12.92 -4.14
CA TYR A 194 11.78 -12.35 -4.88
C TYR A 194 13.00 -13.27 -4.85
N ARG A 195 13.35 -13.81 -3.67
CA ARG A 195 14.49 -14.69 -3.42
C ARG A 195 14.37 -15.98 -4.25
N VAL A 196 13.22 -16.64 -4.21
CA VAL A 196 12.95 -17.85 -5.02
C VAL A 196 13.09 -17.54 -6.51
N ARG A 197 12.50 -16.44 -7.00
CA ARG A 197 12.65 -16.03 -8.40
C ARG A 197 14.11 -15.84 -8.78
N ARG A 198 14.88 -15.12 -7.97
CA ARG A 198 16.30 -14.82 -8.24
C ARG A 198 17.20 -16.05 -8.20
N LEU A 199 17.02 -16.93 -7.23
CA LEU A 199 17.81 -18.15 -7.14
C LEU A 199 17.53 -19.09 -8.33
N ASN A 200 16.27 -19.16 -8.80
CA ASN A 200 15.93 -19.94 -9.98
C ASN A 200 16.51 -19.34 -11.26
N GLU A 201 16.47 -18.00 -11.42
CA GLU A 201 17.14 -17.30 -12.54
C GLU A 201 18.66 -17.57 -12.54
N ASN A 202 19.31 -17.56 -11.38
CA ASN A 202 20.73 -17.85 -11.28
C ASN A 202 21.04 -19.31 -11.64
N ASN A 203 20.22 -20.25 -11.18
CA ASN A 203 20.39 -21.67 -11.50
C ASN A 203 20.21 -21.97 -12.99
N THR A 204 19.25 -21.33 -13.67
CA THR A 204 19.09 -21.50 -15.12
C THR A 204 20.26 -20.92 -15.90
N VAL A 205 20.79 -19.75 -15.49
CA VAL A 205 21.99 -19.15 -16.09
C VAL A 205 23.22 -20.05 -15.92
N VAL A 206 23.41 -20.64 -14.73
CA VAL A 206 24.50 -21.60 -14.47
C VAL A 206 24.32 -22.88 -15.29
N ALA A 207 23.09 -23.39 -15.45
CA ALA A 207 22.81 -24.57 -16.28
C ALA A 207 23.10 -24.33 -17.77
N HIS A 208 22.76 -23.15 -18.28
CA HIS A 208 23.07 -22.74 -19.66
C HIS A 208 24.58 -22.54 -19.87
N ALA A 209 25.29 -21.97 -18.89
CA ALA A 209 26.74 -21.82 -18.93
C ALA A 209 27.49 -23.17 -18.87
N ASN A 210 26.90 -24.17 -18.22
CA ASN A 210 27.42 -25.53 -18.14
C ASN A 210 26.98 -26.46 -19.30
N GLY A 211 26.27 -25.91 -20.30
CA GLY A 211 25.89 -26.67 -21.51
C GLY A 211 24.87 -27.79 -21.28
N ILE A 212 24.07 -27.73 -20.21
CA ILE A 212 23.05 -28.74 -19.91
C ILE A 212 21.74 -28.33 -20.61
N PRO A 213 21.19 -29.12 -21.55
CA PRO A 213 19.96 -28.75 -22.25
C PRO A 213 18.75 -28.77 -21.31
N GLU A 214 17.82 -27.83 -21.53
CA GLU A 214 16.55 -27.72 -20.80
C GLU A 214 15.74 -29.01 -20.91
N HIS A 215 15.69 -29.80 -19.83
CA HIS A 215 14.68 -30.84 -19.72
C HIS A 215 13.34 -30.18 -19.38
N HIS A 216 12.40 -30.26 -20.32
CA HIS A 216 11.02 -29.82 -20.23
C HIS A 216 10.41 -30.09 -18.83
N LEU A 217 10.22 -29.03 -18.05
CA LEU A 217 9.23 -29.01 -16.97
C LEU A 217 7.89 -28.67 -17.60
N ALA A 218 7.23 -29.68 -18.16
CA ALA A 218 5.82 -29.59 -18.47
C ALA A 218 5.06 -29.41 -17.14
N ALA A 219 4.23 -28.38 -17.10
CA ALA A 219 3.35 -28.07 -15.99
C ALA A 219 2.52 -29.29 -15.58
N HIS A 220 2.55 -29.61 -14.30
CA HIS A 220 1.45 -30.35 -13.68
C HIS A 220 0.55 -29.30 -13.00
N GLU A 221 -0.49 -28.90 -13.72
CA GLU A 221 -1.72 -28.43 -13.08
C GLU A 221 -2.33 -29.61 -12.33
N MET A 222 -2.62 -29.41 -11.04
CA MET A 222 -3.79 -29.90 -10.31
C MET A 222 -3.95 -29.10 -9.02
#